data_AF-A0A1S3FBP4-F1
#
_entry.id   AF-A0A1S3FBP4-F1
#
_cell.length_a   1.000
_cell.length_b   1.000
_cell.length_c   1.000
_cell.angle_alpha   90.00
_cell.angle_beta   90.00
_cell.angle_gamma   90.00
#
_symmetry.space_group_name_H-M   'P 1'
#
loop_
_entity.id
_entity.type
_entity.pdbx_description
1 polymer ?
#
loop_
_entity_poly.entity_id
_entity_poly.type
_entity_poly.pdbx_seq_one_letter_code
_entity_poly.pdbx_strand_id
1 'polypeptide(L)'
;MKTFIVGISGVTNGGKTTLAKNLQKHLPNCSIISQDDFFKPESEIETDKNGFLQYDVLEALDMDKMMSAISCWMTGSAHTEGPMVQERAEENAILIIEGFLIFNYKPFDTIWNRSYFLTVPYEECKRRRSTRVYDPPDVPGYFDGHVWPMYLKHRGEMEAITWEIVYLDGTKSEEDLFSQVYEDLMKELAMQKGLQETA
;
A
#
# COMPACT_ATOMS: atom_id res chain seq x y z
N MET A 1 16.93 -1.89 16.95
CA MET A 1 15.64 -2.28 16.35
C MET A 1 15.76 -2.21 14.83
N LYS A 2 15.44 -3.29 14.08
CA LYS A 2 15.40 -3.27 12.61
C LYS A 2 13.95 -3.06 12.15
N THR A 3 13.77 -2.39 11.02
CA THR A 3 12.46 -2.14 10.42
C THR A 3 12.11 -3.25 9.42
N PHE A 4 10.82 -3.52 9.26
CA PHE A 4 10.26 -4.39 8.23
C PHE A 4 9.13 -3.64 7.52
N ILE A 5 9.28 -3.37 6.22
CA ILE A 5 8.36 -2.56 5.44
C ILE A 5 7.59 -3.44 4.47
N VAL A 6 6.27 -3.45 4.63
CA VAL A 6 5.32 -4.19 3.79
C VAL A 6 4.61 -3.22 2.87
N GLY A 7 4.63 -3.47 1.57
CA GLY A 7 3.79 -2.77 0.60
C GLY A 7 2.51 -3.55 0.32
N ILE A 8 1.34 -2.92 0.44
CA ILE A 8 0.05 -3.48 0.03
C ILE A 8 -0.56 -2.58 -1.04
N SER A 9 -0.33 -2.93 -2.29
CA SER A 9 -0.92 -2.25 -3.44
C SER A 9 -2.05 -3.04 -4.07
N GLY A 10 -2.60 -2.53 -5.16
CA GLY A 10 -3.70 -3.17 -5.85
C GLY A 10 -4.74 -2.19 -6.37
N VAL A 11 -5.65 -2.77 -7.14
CA VAL A 11 -6.76 -2.06 -7.78
C VAL A 11 -7.61 -1.27 -6.76
N THR A 12 -8.22 -0.19 -7.23
CA THR A 12 -9.23 0.56 -6.44
C THR A 12 -10.34 -0.38 -5.95
N ASN A 13 -10.86 -0.11 -4.75
CA ASN A 13 -11.86 -0.96 -4.05
C ASN A 13 -11.48 -2.46 -3.93
N GLY A 14 -10.18 -2.80 -3.99
CA GLY A 14 -9.69 -4.17 -3.86
C GLY A 14 -9.56 -4.71 -2.43
N GLY A 15 -9.76 -3.86 -1.40
CA GLY A 15 -9.67 -4.27 0.01
C GLY A 15 -8.34 -3.96 0.73
N LYS A 16 -7.47 -3.13 0.13
CA LYS A 16 -6.12 -2.78 0.64
C LYS A 16 -6.14 -2.30 2.10
N THR A 17 -6.84 -1.21 2.38
CA THR A 17 -6.92 -0.60 3.72
C THR A 17 -7.49 -1.55 4.76
N THR A 18 -8.47 -2.39 4.39
CA THR A 18 -9.04 -3.39 5.31
C THR A 18 -7.99 -4.46 5.66
N LEU A 19 -7.30 -5.00 4.66
CA LEU A 19 -6.22 -5.97 4.87
C LEU A 19 -5.10 -5.37 5.74
N ALA A 20 -4.65 -4.15 5.44
CA ALA A 20 -3.63 -3.46 6.22
C ALA A 20 -4.04 -3.29 7.70
N LYS A 21 -5.28 -2.82 7.96
CA LYS A 21 -5.82 -2.66 9.32
C LYS A 21 -5.95 -3.99 10.06
N ASN A 22 -6.31 -5.06 9.37
CA ASN A 22 -6.39 -6.38 10.01
C ASN A 22 -5.03 -6.96 10.36
N LEU A 23 -4.03 -6.80 9.47
CA LEU A 23 -2.66 -7.17 9.78
C LEU A 23 -2.12 -6.37 10.98
N GLN A 24 -2.32 -5.05 11.01
CA GLN A 24 -1.89 -4.21 12.13
C GLN A 24 -2.45 -4.66 13.48
N LYS A 25 -3.72 -5.12 13.54
CA LYS A 25 -4.31 -5.63 14.79
C LYS A 25 -3.61 -6.88 15.34
N HIS A 26 -2.95 -7.65 14.48
CA HIS A 26 -2.35 -8.95 14.82
C HIS A 26 -0.81 -8.95 14.78
N LEU A 27 -0.20 -7.83 14.40
CA LEU A 27 1.25 -7.66 14.34
C LEU A 27 1.70 -6.71 15.46
N PRO A 28 2.69 -7.09 16.28
CA PRO A 28 3.25 -6.20 17.28
C PRO A 28 4.01 -5.05 16.59
N ASN A 29 4.06 -3.89 17.24
CA ASN A 29 4.83 -2.72 16.78
C ASN A 29 4.59 -2.33 15.30
N CYS A 30 3.32 -2.41 14.86
CA CYS A 30 2.92 -2.20 13.47
C CYS A 30 2.24 -0.84 13.27
N SER A 31 2.75 -0.05 12.31
CA SER A 31 2.16 1.21 11.86
C SER A 31 1.62 1.09 10.44
N ILE A 32 0.69 1.97 10.05
CA ILE A 32 0.16 2.07 8.69
C ILE A 32 0.35 3.49 8.16
N ILE A 33 0.80 3.62 6.92
CA ILE A 33 0.74 4.85 6.13
C ILE A 33 -0.13 4.58 4.90
N SER A 34 -1.19 5.36 4.71
CA SER A 34 -2.15 5.22 3.61
C SER A 34 -1.84 6.25 2.53
N GLN A 35 -1.65 5.82 1.28
CA GLN A 35 -1.39 6.74 0.16
C GLN A 35 -2.53 7.73 -0.08
N ASP A 36 -3.77 7.33 0.20
CA ASP A 36 -4.97 8.17 0.08
C ASP A 36 -4.90 9.44 0.97
N ASP A 37 -4.08 9.44 2.04
CA ASP A 37 -3.88 10.62 2.92
C ASP A 37 -3.00 11.71 2.28
N PHE A 38 -2.44 11.44 1.09
CA PHE A 38 -1.47 12.30 0.40
C PHE A 38 -1.99 12.82 -0.95
N PHE A 39 -3.30 12.76 -1.21
CA PHE A 39 -3.87 13.48 -2.36
C PHE A 39 -3.66 14.98 -2.23
N LYS A 40 -3.34 15.62 -3.36
CA LYS A 40 -3.33 17.07 -3.50
C LYS A 40 -4.76 17.62 -3.43
N PRO A 41 -4.94 18.90 -3.06
CA PRO A 41 -6.26 19.53 -3.12
C PRO A 41 -6.79 19.52 -4.56
N GLU A 42 -8.11 19.42 -4.73
CA GLU A 42 -8.78 19.37 -6.05
C GLU A 42 -8.34 20.51 -6.99
N SER A 43 -8.05 21.70 -6.45
CA SER A 43 -7.55 22.85 -7.21
C SER A 43 -6.22 22.62 -7.94
N GLU A 44 -5.45 21.61 -7.54
CA GLU A 44 -4.18 21.21 -8.16
C GLU A 44 -4.33 19.96 -9.05
N ILE A 45 -5.53 19.39 -9.15
CA ILE A 45 -5.79 18.20 -9.95
C ILE A 45 -6.14 18.63 -11.38
N GLU A 46 -5.34 18.16 -12.33
CA GLU A 46 -5.59 18.45 -13.75
C GLU A 46 -6.86 17.74 -14.25
N THR A 47 -7.47 18.32 -15.28
CA THR A 47 -8.63 17.74 -15.96
C THR A 47 -8.26 17.41 -17.41
N ASP A 48 -8.61 16.22 -17.88
CA ASP A 48 -8.36 15.84 -19.27
C ASP A 48 -9.33 16.51 -20.26
N LYS A 49 -9.12 16.25 -21.56
CA LYS A 49 -9.97 16.76 -22.65
C LYS A 49 -11.43 16.31 -22.58
N ASN A 50 -11.74 15.25 -21.81
CA ASN A 50 -13.09 14.71 -21.64
C ASN A 50 -13.75 15.23 -20.35
N GLY A 51 -13.06 16.06 -19.55
CA GLY A 51 -13.58 16.57 -18.30
C GLY A 51 -13.30 15.67 -17.09
N PHE A 52 -12.43 14.67 -17.20
CA PHE A 52 -12.09 13.76 -16.10
C PHE A 52 -10.93 14.31 -15.27
N LEU A 53 -11.15 14.46 -13.96
CA LEU A 53 -10.11 14.79 -12.99
C LEU A 53 -9.07 13.66 -12.94
N GLN A 54 -7.79 14.01 -13.01
CA GLN A 54 -6.69 13.06 -13.11
C GLN A 54 -6.25 12.55 -11.73
N TYR A 55 -7.12 11.90 -10.96
CA TYR A 55 -6.77 11.40 -9.62
C TYR A 55 -5.91 10.13 -9.65
N ASP A 56 -6.18 9.20 -10.57
CA ASP A 56 -5.47 7.92 -10.64
C ASP A 56 -4.06 8.01 -11.28
N VAL A 57 -3.27 9.06 -11.00
CA VAL A 57 -1.86 9.23 -11.44
C VAL A 57 -0.97 9.73 -10.30
N LEU A 58 0.36 9.56 -10.41
CA LEU A 58 1.30 9.99 -9.36
C LEU A 58 1.29 11.50 -9.15
N GLU A 59 1.03 12.28 -10.19
CA GLU A 59 0.99 13.75 -10.16
C GLU A 59 -0.15 14.29 -9.28
N ALA A 60 -1.20 13.49 -9.02
CA ALA A 60 -2.29 13.82 -8.12
C ALA A 60 -1.92 13.70 -6.63
N LEU A 61 -0.76 13.12 -6.33
CA LEU A 61 -0.30 12.81 -4.99
C LEU A 61 0.90 13.68 -4.61
N ASP A 62 0.95 14.10 -3.35
CA ASP A 62 2.13 14.70 -2.72
C ASP A 62 3.06 13.58 -2.22
N MET A 63 3.75 12.95 -3.17
CA MET A 63 4.66 11.82 -2.90
C MET A 63 5.89 12.24 -2.08
N ASP A 64 6.29 13.51 -2.12
CA ASP A 64 7.36 14.04 -1.28
C ASP A 64 6.94 14.11 0.19
N LYS A 65 5.70 14.56 0.47
CA LYS A 65 5.13 14.51 1.82
C LYS A 65 4.97 13.07 2.31
N MET A 66 4.61 12.13 1.43
CA MET A 66 4.56 10.70 1.77
C MET A 66 5.95 10.14 2.10
N MET A 67 6.97 10.44 1.31
CA MET A 67 8.37 10.11 1.58
C MET A 67 8.84 10.67 2.93
N SER A 68 8.46 11.92 3.25
CA SER A 68 8.77 12.57 4.53
C SER A 68 8.11 11.84 5.70
N ALA A 69 6.83 11.45 5.57
CA ALA A 69 6.13 10.68 6.61
C ALA A 69 6.81 9.32 6.88
N ILE A 70 7.22 8.60 5.81
CA ILE A 70 7.95 7.34 5.92
C ILE A 70 9.31 7.56 6.61
N SER A 71 10.03 8.61 6.23
CA SER A 71 11.34 8.95 6.81
C SER A 71 11.24 9.31 8.29
N CYS A 72 10.21 10.06 8.68
CA CYS A 72 9.90 10.36 10.08
C CYS A 72 9.60 9.08 10.88
N TRP A 73 8.85 8.13 10.30
CA TRP A 73 8.59 6.85 10.94
C TRP A 73 9.87 6.01 11.12
N MET A 74 10.72 5.95 10.09
CA MET A 74 11.99 5.21 10.16
C MET A 74 12.94 5.77 11.22
N THR A 75 13.08 7.09 11.29
CA THR A 75 13.94 7.75 12.29
C THR A 75 13.38 7.63 13.70
N GLY A 76 12.07 7.81 13.89
CA GLY A 76 11.41 7.61 15.19
C GLY A 76 11.53 6.17 15.72
N SER A 77 11.50 5.19 14.81
CA SER A 77 11.69 3.77 15.15
C SER A 77 13.12 3.46 15.58
N ALA A 78 14.12 4.24 15.16
CA ALA A 78 15.52 4.03 15.56
C ALA A 78 15.82 4.52 16.99
N HIS A 79 15.02 5.43 17.55
CA HIS A 79 15.34 6.18 18.78
C HIS A 79 14.55 5.76 20.04
N THR A 80 13.88 4.61 20.04
CA THR A 80 13.18 4.09 21.22
C THR A 80 14.16 3.44 22.22
N GLU A 81 15.07 4.24 22.80
CA GLU A 81 15.95 3.83 23.91
C GLU A 81 15.48 4.49 25.21
N GLY A 82 14.62 3.79 25.95
CA GLY A 82 14.16 4.19 27.28
C GLY A 82 14.20 3.01 28.26
N PRO A 83 14.30 3.24 29.58
CA PRO A 83 14.56 2.18 30.58
C PRO A 83 13.45 1.13 30.74
N MET A 84 12.25 1.33 30.17
CA MET A 84 11.17 0.33 30.13
C MET A 84 11.18 -0.57 28.87
N VAL A 85 12.15 -0.40 27.96
CA VAL A 85 12.13 -0.96 26.60
C VAL A 85 12.93 -2.26 26.47
N GLN A 86 13.59 -2.74 27.53
CA GLN A 86 14.48 -3.91 27.45
C GLN A 86 13.78 -5.20 26.98
N GLU A 87 12.47 -5.35 27.16
CA GLU A 87 11.67 -6.47 26.61
C GLU A 87 11.10 -6.21 25.20
N ARG A 88 10.98 -4.95 24.75
CA ARG A 88 10.48 -4.59 23.40
C ARG A 88 11.60 -4.39 22.36
N ALA A 89 12.84 -4.30 22.81
CA ALA A 89 14.00 -4.00 21.97
C ALA A 89 14.31 -5.09 20.91
N GLU A 90 13.78 -6.30 21.08
CA GLU A 90 14.01 -7.45 20.20
C GLU A 90 12.95 -7.61 19.08
N GLU A 91 11.84 -6.88 19.13
CA GLU A 91 10.79 -6.97 18.11
C GLU A 91 11.04 -6.01 16.94
N ASN A 92 10.93 -6.52 15.70
CA ASN A 92 11.05 -5.69 14.51
C ASN A 92 9.93 -4.63 14.49
N ALA A 93 10.27 -3.39 14.17
CA ALA A 93 9.26 -2.37 13.89
C ALA A 93 8.68 -2.61 12.50
N ILE A 94 7.36 -2.73 12.40
CA ILE A 94 6.68 -3.04 11.14
C ILE A 94 5.98 -1.80 10.62
N LEU A 95 6.22 -1.45 9.35
CA LEU A 95 5.47 -0.43 8.64
C LEU A 95 4.73 -1.08 7.47
N ILE A 96 3.41 -0.95 7.47
CA ILE A 96 2.60 -1.25 6.29
C ILE A 96 2.37 0.06 5.54
N ILE A 97 2.75 0.10 4.27
CA ILE A 97 2.42 1.18 3.35
C ILE A 97 1.37 0.62 2.39
N GLU A 98 0.18 1.21 2.37
CA GLU A 98 -0.92 0.75 1.52
C GLU A 98 -1.38 1.86 0.58
N GLY A 99 -1.64 1.51 -0.68
CA GLY A 99 -1.99 2.49 -1.71
C GLY A 99 -2.02 1.91 -3.11
N PHE A 100 -2.77 2.54 -4.02
CA PHE A 100 -3.01 1.98 -5.36
C PHE A 100 -1.86 2.22 -6.36
N LEU A 101 -0.92 3.13 -6.08
CA LEU A 101 0.23 3.48 -6.95
C LEU A 101 1.61 3.32 -6.29
N ILE A 102 1.69 2.77 -5.09
CA ILE A 102 2.95 2.74 -4.31
C ILE A 102 4.08 1.98 -5.01
N PHE A 103 3.79 1.01 -5.89
CA PHE A 103 4.82 0.26 -6.63
C PHE A 103 5.27 0.92 -7.94
N ASN A 104 4.59 1.97 -8.37
CA ASN A 104 4.95 2.72 -9.57
C ASN A 104 5.91 3.89 -9.25
N TYR A 105 6.15 4.18 -7.97
CA TYR A 105 6.98 5.28 -7.52
C TYR A 105 8.43 4.86 -7.31
N LYS A 106 9.30 5.23 -8.27
CA LYS A 106 10.71 4.81 -8.31
C LYS A 106 11.53 5.03 -7.02
N PRO A 107 11.35 6.13 -6.27
CA PRO A 107 12.05 6.29 -5.00
C PRO A 107 11.72 5.22 -3.95
N PHE A 108 10.64 4.46 -4.11
CA PHE A 108 10.31 3.34 -3.24
C PHE A 108 10.86 1.98 -3.70
N ASP A 109 11.47 1.84 -4.89
CA ASP A 109 11.84 0.54 -5.47
C ASP A 109 12.69 -0.35 -4.54
N THR A 110 13.45 0.24 -3.60
CA THR A 110 14.34 -0.50 -2.70
C THR A 110 13.88 -0.57 -1.24
N ILE A 111 12.70 -0.03 -0.90
CA ILE A 111 12.27 0.01 0.52
C ILE A 111 11.49 -1.23 0.96
N TRP A 112 11.02 -2.05 0.01
CA TRP A 112 10.10 -3.14 0.28
C TRP A 112 10.82 -4.40 0.81
N ASN A 113 10.41 -4.89 1.99
CA ASN A 113 10.78 -6.22 2.44
C ASN A 113 9.81 -7.28 1.93
N ARG A 114 8.52 -6.94 1.82
CA ARG A 114 7.50 -7.79 1.20
C ARG A 114 6.45 -6.95 0.47
N SER A 115 6.00 -7.42 -0.69
CA SER A 115 5.05 -6.69 -1.54
C SER A 115 3.86 -7.57 -1.91
N TYR A 116 2.65 -7.07 -1.63
CA TYR A 116 1.38 -7.69 -2.00
C TYR A 116 0.61 -6.81 -2.97
N PHE A 117 -0.07 -7.42 -3.94
CA PHE A 117 -0.90 -6.69 -4.89
C PHE A 117 -2.28 -7.32 -5.08
N LEU A 118 -3.32 -6.63 -4.65
CA LEU A 118 -4.71 -7.05 -4.80
C LEU A 118 -5.22 -6.83 -6.23
N THR A 119 -5.73 -7.91 -6.82
CA THR A 119 -6.36 -7.91 -8.15
C THR A 119 -7.85 -8.23 -8.04
N VAL A 120 -8.68 -7.53 -8.82
CA VAL A 120 -10.12 -7.79 -8.93
C VAL A 120 -10.49 -7.63 -10.41
N PRO A 121 -11.27 -8.55 -11.01
CA PRO A 121 -11.73 -8.39 -12.38
C PRO A 121 -12.51 -7.10 -12.61
N TYR A 122 -12.44 -6.56 -13.83
CA TYR A 122 -13.07 -5.29 -14.23
C TYR A 122 -14.51 -5.13 -13.72
N GLU A 123 -15.38 -6.12 -13.99
CA GLU A 123 -16.80 -6.04 -13.64
C GLU A 123 -17.04 -5.92 -12.13
N GLU A 124 -16.31 -6.71 -11.34
CA GLU A 124 -16.44 -6.68 -9.89
C GLU A 124 -15.81 -5.39 -9.32
N CYS A 125 -14.70 -4.92 -9.88
CA CYS A 125 -14.09 -3.66 -9.50
C CYS A 125 -15.04 -2.49 -9.76
N LYS A 126 -15.65 -2.43 -10.95
CA LYS A 126 -16.63 -1.41 -11.33
C LYS A 126 -17.85 -1.43 -10.40
N ARG A 127 -18.39 -2.64 -10.15
CA ARG A 127 -19.50 -2.83 -9.22
C ARG A 127 -19.15 -2.33 -7.82
N ARG A 128 -17.99 -2.71 -7.26
CA ARG A 128 -17.55 -2.24 -5.93
C ARG A 128 -17.35 -0.72 -5.91
N ARG A 129 -16.66 -0.14 -6.89
CA ARG A 129 -16.44 1.31 -6.99
C ARG A 129 -17.74 2.09 -7.01
N SER A 130 -18.74 1.63 -7.76
CA SER A 130 -20.08 2.27 -7.82
C SER A 130 -20.83 2.32 -6.47
N THR A 131 -20.41 1.52 -5.48
CA THR A 131 -21.02 1.53 -4.13
C THR A 131 -20.32 2.47 -3.14
N ARG A 132 -19.14 3.00 -3.50
CA ARG A 132 -18.38 3.94 -2.67
C ARG A 132 -18.63 5.37 -3.16
N VAL A 133 -18.86 6.29 -2.23
CA VAL A 133 -18.93 7.72 -2.52
C VAL A 133 -17.54 8.32 -2.29
N TYR A 134 -17.01 8.96 -3.33
CA TYR A 134 -15.76 9.73 -3.31
C TYR A 134 -16.07 11.22 -3.13
N ASP A 135 -15.06 11.99 -2.75
CA ASP A 135 -15.11 13.45 -2.69
C ASP A 135 -13.92 14.01 -3.49
N PRO A 136 -14.15 14.63 -4.67
CA PRO A 136 -15.44 14.77 -5.34
C PRO A 136 -16.00 13.41 -5.83
N PRO A 137 -17.33 13.29 -6.04
CA PRO A 137 -17.93 12.05 -6.50
C PRO A 137 -17.54 11.72 -7.95
N ASP A 138 -17.41 10.43 -8.26
CA ASP A 138 -17.15 9.93 -9.61
C ASP A 138 -18.24 10.46 -10.59
N VAL A 139 -17.82 11.12 -11.67
CA VAL A 139 -18.73 11.59 -12.73
C VAL A 139 -19.16 10.42 -13.65
N PRO A 140 -20.27 10.54 -14.40
CA PRO A 140 -20.68 9.49 -15.34
C PRO A 140 -19.56 9.10 -16.32
N GLY A 141 -19.28 7.80 -16.44
CA GLY A 141 -18.22 7.27 -17.30
C GLY A 141 -16.81 7.34 -16.73
N TYR A 142 -16.60 7.93 -15.54
CA TYR A 142 -15.27 8.10 -14.95
C TYR A 142 -14.50 6.78 -14.77
N PHE A 143 -15.19 5.71 -14.36
CA PHE A 143 -14.56 4.41 -14.19
C PHE A 143 -13.95 3.88 -15.50
N ASP A 144 -14.72 3.96 -16.59
CA ASP A 144 -14.33 3.41 -17.90
C ASP A 144 -13.37 4.33 -18.63
N GLY A 145 -13.52 5.64 -18.43
CA GLY A 145 -12.78 6.68 -19.13
C GLY A 145 -11.46 7.07 -18.49
N HIS A 146 -11.31 6.87 -17.16
CA HIS A 146 -10.12 7.28 -16.42
C HIS A 146 -9.56 6.16 -15.53
N VAL A 147 -10.35 5.70 -14.56
CA VAL A 147 -9.90 4.79 -13.49
C VAL A 147 -9.32 3.49 -14.02
N TRP A 148 -10.08 2.77 -14.85
CA TRP A 148 -9.65 1.48 -15.37
C TRP A 148 -8.51 1.60 -16.40
N PRO A 149 -8.54 2.55 -17.35
CA PRO A 149 -7.38 2.83 -18.21
C PRO A 149 -6.10 3.13 -17.43
N MET A 150 -6.18 3.93 -16.35
CA MET A 150 -5.03 4.21 -15.49
C MET A 150 -4.55 2.97 -14.74
N TYR A 151 -5.45 2.20 -14.16
CA TYR A 151 -5.09 0.90 -13.57
C TYR A 151 -4.33 0.01 -14.57
N LEU A 152 -4.81 -0.12 -15.81
CA LEU A 152 -4.12 -0.93 -16.84
C LEU A 152 -2.75 -0.36 -17.21
N LYS A 153 -2.63 0.96 -17.35
CA LYS A 153 -1.36 1.64 -17.58
C LYS A 153 -0.35 1.31 -16.47
N HIS A 154 -0.76 1.47 -15.22
CA HIS A 154 0.10 1.21 -14.06
C HIS A 154 0.45 -0.26 -13.90
N ARG A 155 -0.48 -1.17 -14.22
CA ARG A 155 -0.20 -2.61 -14.30
C ARG A 155 0.86 -2.94 -15.34
N GLY A 156 0.82 -2.28 -16.50
CA GLY A 156 1.86 -2.43 -17.53
C GLY A 156 3.22 -1.89 -17.07
N GLU A 157 3.25 -0.73 -16.42
CA GLU A 157 4.48 -0.16 -15.85
C GLU A 157 5.13 -1.10 -14.80
N MET A 158 4.31 -1.84 -14.05
CA MET A 158 4.78 -2.80 -13.06
C MET A 158 5.46 -4.03 -13.67
N GLU A 159 5.32 -4.32 -14.96
CA GLU A 159 6.00 -5.44 -15.60
C GLU A 159 7.54 -5.26 -15.61
N ALA A 160 8.01 -4.02 -15.46
CA ALA A 160 9.43 -3.68 -15.37
C ALA A 160 9.99 -3.77 -13.92
N ILE A 161 9.18 -4.16 -12.93
CA ILE A 161 9.61 -4.30 -11.54
C ILE A 161 10.56 -5.49 -11.39
N THR A 162 11.61 -5.29 -10.59
CA THR A 162 12.68 -6.28 -10.37
C THR A 162 12.60 -7.01 -9.03
N TRP A 163 11.72 -6.59 -8.12
CA TRP A 163 11.47 -7.28 -6.84
C TRP A 163 10.22 -8.15 -6.91
N GLU A 164 10.10 -9.11 -6.00
CA GLU A 164 8.99 -10.05 -5.97
C GLU A 164 7.69 -9.36 -5.49
N ILE A 165 6.59 -9.62 -6.19
CA ILE A 165 5.24 -9.19 -5.80
C ILE A 165 4.34 -10.41 -5.71
N VAL A 166 3.70 -10.61 -4.55
CA VAL A 166 2.68 -11.62 -4.34
C VAL A 166 1.33 -11.07 -4.81
N TYR A 167 0.79 -11.62 -5.90
CA TYR A 167 -0.53 -11.25 -6.39
C TYR A 167 -1.63 -11.97 -5.62
N LEU A 168 -2.61 -11.20 -5.15
CA LEU A 168 -3.74 -11.67 -4.35
C LEU A 168 -5.04 -11.53 -5.14
N ASP A 169 -5.90 -12.53 -4.99
CA ASP A 169 -7.28 -12.48 -5.50
C ASP A 169 -8.16 -11.70 -4.50
N GLY A 170 -8.43 -10.44 -4.82
CA GLY A 170 -9.26 -9.54 -4.01
C GLY A 170 -10.75 -9.87 -4.04
N THR A 171 -11.17 -10.92 -4.75
CA THR A 171 -12.55 -11.44 -4.70
C THR A 171 -12.81 -12.37 -3.51
N LYS A 172 -11.74 -12.87 -2.87
CA LYS A 172 -11.81 -13.67 -1.64
C LYS A 172 -12.36 -12.87 -0.45
N SER A 173 -12.74 -13.59 0.60
CA SER A 173 -13.20 -12.98 1.84
C SER A 173 -12.06 -12.23 2.56
N GLU A 174 -12.45 -11.30 3.44
CA GLU A 174 -11.52 -10.55 4.29
C GLU A 174 -10.66 -11.50 5.16
N GLU A 175 -11.27 -12.56 5.69
CA GLU A 175 -10.60 -13.55 6.54
C GLU A 175 -9.61 -14.42 5.75
N ASP A 176 -9.99 -14.85 4.54
CA ASP A 176 -9.12 -15.64 3.67
C ASP A 176 -7.89 -14.84 3.24
N LEU A 177 -8.10 -13.57 2.85
CA LEU A 177 -7.01 -12.67 2.48
C LEU A 177 -6.08 -12.40 3.67
N PHE A 178 -6.65 -12.15 4.84
CA PHE A 178 -5.88 -11.96 6.07
C PHE A 178 -5.03 -13.20 6.39
N SER A 179 -5.64 -14.38 6.45
CA SER A 179 -4.93 -15.63 6.78
C SER A 179 -3.80 -15.90 5.78
N GLN A 180 -4.08 -15.78 4.48
CA GLN A 180 -3.08 -15.98 3.43
C GLN A 180 -1.88 -15.05 3.59
N VAL A 181 -2.13 -13.76 3.83
CA VAL A 181 -1.07 -12.74 3.93
C VAL A 181 -0.34 -12.81 5.26
N TYR A 182 -1.04 -13.11 6.35
CA TYR A 182 -0.45 -13.25 7.68
C TYR A 182 0.49 -14.44 7.73
N GLU A 183 0.11 -15.60 7.19
CA GLU A 183 0.96 -16.79 7.13
C GLU A 183 2.24 -16.56 6.32
N ASP A 184 2.15 -15.87 5.18
CA ASP A 184 3.31 -15.51 4.37
C ASP A 184 4.22 -14.54 5.13
N LEU A 185 3.66 -13.46 5.67
CA LEU A 185 4.40 -12.44 6.39
C LEU A 185 5.13 -12.98 7.63
N MET A 186 4.52 -13.91 8.37
CA MET A 186 5.17 -14.54 9.54
C MET A 186 6.38 -15.39 9.14
N LYS A 187 6.35 -16.03 7.96
CA LYS A 187 7.51 -16.75 7.42
C LYS A 187 8.63 -15.79 7.04
N GLU A 188 8.30 -14.70 6.35
CA GLU A 188 9.27 -13.66 5.97
C GLU A 188 9.94 -13.01 7.19
N LEU A 189 9.14 -12.68 8.22
CA LEU A 189 9.65 -12.13 9.48
C LEU A 189 10.59 -13.13 10.19
N ALA A 190 10.27 -14.42 10.18
CA ALA A 190 11.12 -15.46 10.75
C ALA A 190 12.44 -15.64 9.97
N MET A 191 12.39 -15.62 8.64
CA MET A 191 13.59 -15.69 7.80
C MET A 191 14.51 -14.48 8.03
N GLN A 192 13.94 -13.28 8.16
CA GLN A 192 14.72 -12.09 8.48
C GLN A 192 15.37 -12.17 9.87
N LYS A 193 14.75 -12.84 10.85
CA LYS A 193 15.38 -13.11 12.17
C LYS A 193 16.51 -14.14 12.06
N GLY A 194 16.30 -15.24 11.35
CA GLY A 194 17.32 -16.30 11.18
C GLY A 194 18.59 -15.82 10.48
N LEU A 195 18.46 -14.96 9.45
CA LEU A 195 19.60 -14.31 8.80
C LEU A 195 20.42 -13.42 9.75
N GLN A 196 19.82 -12.94 10.85
CA GLN A 196 20.48 -12.08 11.84
C GLN A 196 21.27 -12.87 12.88
N GLU A 197 20.87 -14.11 13.19
CA GLU A 197 21.61 -14.96 14.14
C GLU A 197 22.88 -15.54 13.51
N THR A 198 22.94 -15.62 12.18
CA THR A 198 24.05 -16.20 11.43
C THR A 198 25.08 -15.19 10.90
N ALA A 199 24.82 -13.89 11.00
CA ALA A 199 25.65 -12.80 10.47
C ALA A 199 26.39 -12.05 11.59
#